data_AF-A0A3P6GVJ5-F1
#
_entry.id   AF-A0A3P6GVJ5-F1
#
_cell.length_a   1.000
_cell.length_b   1.000
_cell.length_c   1.000
_cell.angle_alpha   90.00
_cell.angle_beta   90.00
_cell.angle_gamma   90.00
#
_symmetry.space_group_name_H-M   'P 1'
#
loop_
_entity.id
_entity.type
_entity.pdbx_description
1 polymer ?
#
loop_
_entity_poly.entity_id
_entity_poly.type
_entity_poly.pdbx_seq_one_letter_code
_entity_poly.pdbx_strand_id
1 'polypeptide(L)'
;MDLEELTMNAKQIQEDMLEEILKVNANTEYLRRFLHGSSDKELFKKNVPVVTYEDVRPYIERVMSGTPATAYVGKHHHHQLFSGTTGTTGGKQKIFPANNKYFEKTIQRDALLFSIFLISLFMVYRHINGIEDGKKISFLNTRPLSKTPSGLPLITSFIMSDCFKNWSSRRNTSPDEVILCADSKQNMY
;
A
#
# COMPACT_ATOMS: atom_id res chain seq x y z
N MET A 1 2.52 -17.49 -7.05
CA MET A 1 1.76 -17.32 -8.29
C MET A 1 2.72 -16.78 -9.32
N ASP A 2 2.81 -17.45 -10.47
CA ASP A 2 3.71 -17.04 -11.55
C ASP A 2 3.15 -15.77 -12.25
N LEU A 3 4.01 -14.97 -12.89
CA LEU A 3 3.59 -13.78 -13.64
C LEU A 3 2.66 -14.17 -14.81
N GLU A 4 2.96 -15.28 -15.47
CA GLU A 4 2.13 -15.81 -16.56
C GLU A 4 0.75 -16.21 -16.03
N GLU A 5 0.68 -16.88 -14.88
CA GLU A 5 -0.58 -17.27 -14.23
C GLU A 5 -1.42 -16.03 -13.85
N LEU A 6 -0.79 -15.00 -13.28
CA LEU A 6 -1.44 -13.73 -12.93
C LEU A 6 -2.02 -13.01 -14.15
N THR A 7 -1.26 -13.00 -15.26
CA THR A 7 -1.65 -12.26 -16.47
C THR A 7 -2.66 -13.02 -17.32
N MET A 8 -2.57 -14.34 -17.39
CA MET A 8 -3.55 -15.19 -18.10
C MET A 8 -4.91 -15.24 -17.39
N ASN A 9 -4.93 -15.21 -16.06
CA ASN A 9 -6.16 -15.32 -15.26
C ASN A 9 -6.66 -13.97 -14.71
N ALA A 10 -6.16 -12.85 -15.25
CA ALA A 10 -6.40 -11.51 -14.72
C ALA A 10 -7.88 -11.19 -14.49
N LYS A 11 -8.77 -11.63 -15.39
CA LYS A 11 -10.22 -11.41 -15.25
C LYS A 11 -10.76 -12.10 -13.98
N GLN A 12 -10.51 -13.40 -13.83
CA GLN A 12 -11.00 -14.17 -12.69
C GLN A 12 -10.44 -13.62 -11.38
N ILE A 13 -9.14 -13.31 -11.36
CA ILE A 13 -8.45 -12.76 -10.19
C ILE A 13 -9.06 -11.42 -9.77
N GLN A 14 -9.37 -10.54 -10.72
CA GLN A 14 -10.03 -9.26 -10.43
C GLN A 14 -11.48 -9.45 -9.94
N GLU A 15 -12.19 -10.44 -10.45
CA GLU A 15 -13.55 -10.80 -10.01
C GLU A 15 -13.56 -11.31 -8.57
N ASP A 16 -12.68 -12.27 -8.25
CA ASP A 16 -12.52 -12.83 -6.91
C ASP A 16 -12.08 -11.75 -5.90
N MET A 17 -11.16 -10.89 -6.31
CA MET A 17 -10.66 -9.78 -5.47
C MET A 17 -11.78 -8.79 -5.15
N LEU A 18 -12.59 -8.39 -6.14
CA LEU A 18 -13.72 -7.49 -5.91
C LEU A 18 -14.74 -8.16 -4.99
N GLU A 19 -15.06 -9.43 -5.20
CA GLU A 19 -15.99 -10.18 -4.35
C GLU A 19 -15.50 -10.23 -2.89
N GLU A 20 -14.21 -10.51 -2.64
CA GLU A 20 -13.62 -10.48 -1.30
C GLU A 20 -13.77 -9.10 -0.65
N ILE A 21 -13.40 -8.04 -1.38
CA ILE A 21 -13.50 -6.66 -0.90
C ILE A 21 -14.95 -6.33 -0.54
N LEU A 22 -15.92 -6.66 -1.39
CA LEU A 22 -17.32 -6.36 -1.14
C LEU A 22 -17.87 -7.17 0.02
N LYS A 23 -17.59 -8.47 0.14
CA LYS A 23 -18.05 -9.30 1.26
C LYS A 23 -17.58 -8.77 2.62
N VAL A 24 -16.33 -8.33 2.70
CA VAL A 24 -15.74 -7.81 3.95
C VAL A 24 -16.29 -6.42 4.30
N ASN A 25 -16.60 -5.60 3.29
CA ASN A 25 -16.89 -4.18 3.48
C ASN A 25 -18.34 -3.76 3.23
N ALA A 26 -19.23 -4.65 2.78
CA ALA A 26 -20.61 -4.32 2.40
C ALA A 26 -21.43 -3.60 3.49
N ASN A 27 -21.09 -3.85 4.76
CA ASN A 27 -21.76 -3.27 5.93
C ASN A 27 -21.03 -2.05 6.53
N THR A 28 -19.96 -1.55 5.90
CA THR A 28 -19.31 -0.29 6.29
C THR A 28 -20.24 0.90 6.02
N GLU A 29 -20.11 1.99 6.79
CA GLU A 29 -20.87 3.24 6.61
C GLU A 29 -20.77 3.77 5.18
N TYR A 30 -19.61 3.59 4.52
CA TYR A 30 -19.42 4.03 3.13
C TYR A 30 -20.23 3.17 2.16
N LEU A 31 -19.95 1.86 2.07
CA LEU A 31 -20.59 0.99 1.07
C LEU A 31 -22.07 0.73 1.36
N ARG A 32 -22.49 0.71 2.63
CA ARG A 32 -23.88 0.47 3.01
C ARG A 32 -24.83 1.54 2.43
N ARG A 33 -24.35 2.76 2.18
CA ARG A 33 -25.13 3.84 1.53
C ARG A 33 -25.51 3.54 0.08
N PHE A 34 -24.71 2.71 -0.60
CA PHE A 34 -24.87 2.40 -2.03
C PHE A 34 -25.33 0.97 -2.28
N LEU A 35 -24.94 0.04 -1.41
CA LEU A 35 -25.15 -1.41 -1.58
C LEU A 35 -26.10 -2.02 -0.56
N HIS A 36 -26.45 -1.30 0.51
CA HIS A 36 -27.37 -1.80 1.55
C HIS A 36 -27.01 -3.19 2.10
N GLY A 37 -25.71 -3.51 2.20
CA GLY A 37 -25.22 -4.81 2.67
C GLY A 37 -25.02 -5.87 1.58
N SER A 38 -25.35 -5.56 0.32
CA SER A 38 -25.05 -6.43 -0.83
C SER A 38 -23.56 -6.46 -1.14
N SER A 39 -23.08 -7.60 -1.63
CA SER A 39 -21.74 -7.78 -2.19
C SER A 39 -21.77 -8.08 -3.70
N ASP A 40 -22.90 -7.81 -4.36
CA ASP A 40 -23.07 -8.03 -5.80
C ASP A 40 -22.26 -7.04 -6.65
N LYS A 41 -21.56 -7.57 -7.64
CA LYS A 41 -20.67 -6.82 -8.54
C LYS A 41 -21.41 -5.85 -9.46
N GLU A 42 -22.59 -6.22 -9.96
CA GLU A 42 -23.33 -5.37 -10.89
C GLU A 42 -24.02 -4.23 -10.14
N LEU A 43 -24.49 -4.46 -8.91
CA LEU A 43 -24.90 -3.40 -8.00
C LEU A 43 -23.74 -2.47 -7.62
N PHE A 44 -22.53 -3.01 -7.40
CA PHE A 44 -21.34 -2.18 -7.21
C PHE A 44 -21.10 -1.22 -8.37
N LYS A 45 -21.04 -1.74 -9.61
CA LYS A 45 -20.83 -0.91 -10.80
C LYS A 45 -21.92 0.15 -11.00
N LYS A 46 -23.16 -0.21 -10.70
CA LYS A 46 -24.33 0.67 -10.90
C LYS A 46 -24.45 1.76 -9.84
N ASN A 47 -24.17 1.42 -8.57
CA ASN A 47 -24.56 2.27 -7.44
C ASN A 47 -23.37 2.98 -6.76
N VAL A 48 -22.14 2.44 -6.85
CA VAL A 48 -20.98 3.06 -6.20
C VAL A 48 -20.34 4.07 -7.16
N PRO A 49 -20.29 5.36 -6.80
CA PRO A 49 -19.75 6.38 -7.68
C PRO A 49 -18.23 6.29 -7.79
N VAL A 50 -17.71 6.74 -8.93
CA VAL A 50 -16.29 7.09 -9.07
C VAL A 50 -16.05 8.38 -8.29
N VAL A 51 -15.10 8.37 -7.37
CA VAL A 51 -14.86 9.47 -6.41
C VAL A 51 -13.45 10.01 -6.49
N THR A 52 -13.29 11.25 -6.04
CA THR A 52 -12.01 11.93 -5.83
C THR A 52 -11.56 11.82 -4.37
N TYR A 53 -10.36 12.30 -4.06
CA TYR A 53 -9.86 12.31 -2.68
C TYR A 53 -10.73 13.21 -1.79
N GLU A 54 -11.28 14.27 -2.35
CA GLU A 54 -12.09 15.28 -1.66
C GLU A 54 -13.38 14.67 -1.13
N ASP A 55 -14.02 13.79 -1.92
CA ASP A 55 -15.25 13.10 -1.57
C ASP A 55 -15.08 12.13 -0.38
N VAL A 56 -13.89 11.51 -0.30
CA VAL A 56 -13.58 10.53 0.75
C VAL A 56 -12.80 11.11 1.94
N ARG A 57 -12.26 12.32 1.81
CA ARG A 57 -11.45 12.99 2.85
C ARG A 57 -12.13 13.05 4.22
N PRO A 58 -13.44 13.39 4.35
CA PRO A 58 -14.09 13.45 5.66
C PRO A 58 -14.05 12.11 6.41
N TYR A 59 -14.11 10.99 5.68
CA TYR A 59 -14.00 9.65 6.26
C TYR A 59 -12.58 9.40 6.77
N ILE A 60 -11.57 9.75 5.97
CA ILE A 60 -10.15 9.58 6.31
C ILE A 60 -9.79 10.40 7.55
N GLU A 61 -10.19 11.66 7.60
CA GLU A 61 -9.91 12.56 8.74
C GLU A 61 -10.55 12.05 10.04
N ARG A 62 -11.76 11.49 9.98
CA ARG A 62 -12.39 10.85 11.14
C ARG A 62 -11.57 9.67 11.66
N VAL A 63 -11.08 8.80 10.78
CA VAL A 63 -10.20 7.69 11.18
C VAL A 63 -8.90 8.21 11.78
N MET A 64 -8.28 9.22 11.15
CA MET A 64 -7.05 9.85 11.66
C MET A 64 -7.22 10.52 13.03
N SER A 65 -8.44 10.98 13.36
CA SER A 65 -8.78 11.55 14.66
C SER A 65 -9.05 10.50 15.75
N GLY A 66 -9.08 9.21 15.40
CA GLY A 66 -9.29 8.11 16.36
C GLY A 66 -10.72 7.59 16.42
N THR A 67 -11.60 8.02 15.51
CA THR A 67 -12.92 7.39 15.36
C THR A 67 -12.74 5.93 14.92
N PRO A 68 -13.39 4.95 15.58
CA PRO A 68 -13.24 3.54 15.22
C PRO A 68 -13.52 3.31 13.72
N ALA A 69 -12.54 2.77 13.00
CA ALA A 69 -12.65 2.54 11.56
C ALA A 69 -13.67 1.47 11.18
N THR A 70 -14.30 0.80 12.14
CA THR A 70 -15.45 -0.09 11.91
C THR A 70 -16.60 0.60 11.17
N ALA A 71 -16.60 1.94 11.14
CA ALA A 71 -17.47 2.73 10.29
C ALA A 71 -17.03 2.78 8.81
N TYR A 72 -15.76 2.61 8.43
CA TYR A 72 -15.29 2.98 7.07
C TYR A 72 -14.56 1.89 6.31
N VAL A 73 -13.92 0.98 7.03
CA VAL A 73 -13.18 -0.16 6.49
C VAL A 73 -13.51 -1.34 7.39
N GLY A 74 -13.77 -2.52 6.83
CA GLY A 74 -14.40 -3.65 7.54
C GLY A 74 -13.76 -4.04 8.89
N LYS A 75 -14.39 -4.98 9.60
CA LYS A 75 -13.97 -5.37 10.97
C LYS A 75 -12.54 -5.95 11.08
N HIS A 76 -11.85 -6.24 9.98
CA HIS A 76 -10.49 -6.81 10.00
C HIS A 76 -9.34 -5.78 9.95
N HIS A 77 -9.64 -4.49 10.19
CA HIS A 77 -8.70 -3.38 10.02
C HIS A 77 -8.17 -2.81 11.36
N HIS A 78 -7.97 -3.66 12.36
CA HIS A 78 -7.49 -3.26 13.70
C HIS A 78 -6.02 -2.78 13.74
N HIS A 79 -5.25 -2.97 12.66
CA HIS A 79 -3.87 -2.48 12.51
C HIS A 79 -3.81 -1.39 11.44
N GLN A 80 -4.32 -0.19 11.79
CA GLN A 80 -4.32 0.95 10.89
C GLN A 80 -2.97 1.66 10.89
N LEU A 81 -2.30 1.54 9.75
CA LEU A 81 -1.23 2.41 9.34
C LEU A 81 -1.82 3.46 8.40
N PHE A 82 -1.17 4.62 8.26
CA PHE A 82 -1.51 5.57 7.21
C PHE A 82 -0.35 5.72 6.23
N SER A 83 -0.68 5.92 4.95
CA SER A 83 0.29 6.18 3.89
C SER A 83 0.07 7.55 3.26
N GLY A 84 1.09 8.39 3.28
CA GLY A 84 1.12 9.69 2.62
C GLY A 84 1.65 9.57 1.19
N THR A 85 0.93 10.10 0.22
CA THR A 85 1.35 10.12 -1.20
C THR A 85 2.09 11.41 -1.55
N THR A 86 2.78 11.49 -2.69
CA THR A 86 3.37 12.76 -3.16
C THR A 86 2.32 13.76 -3.65
N GLY A 87 1.11 13.29 -3.98
CA GLY A 87 -0.01 14.14 -4.37
C GLY A 87 -0.53 14.97 -3.20
N THR A 88 -0.93 16.21 -3.48
CA THR A 88 -1.50 17.13 -2.48
C THR A 88 -2.92 17.54 -2.84
N THR A 89 -3.71 17.92 -1.84
CA THR A 89 -4.87 18.78 -2.04
C THR A 89 -4.83 19.93 -1.04
N GLY A 90 -5.03 21.16 -1.52
CA GLY A 90 -5.01 22.36 -0.67
C GLY A 90 -3.66 22.56 0.04
N GLY A 91 -2.56 22.16 -0.61
CA GLY A 91 -1.21 22.21 -0.06
C GLY A 91 -0.88 21.15 0.99
N LYS A 92 -1.83 20.27 1.35
CA LYS A 92 -1.63 19.16 2.28
C LYS A 92 -1.49 17.85 1.55
N GLN A 93 -0.62 16.99 2.04
CA GLN A 93 -0.39 15.64 1.52
C GLN A 93 -1.69 14.82 1.55
N LYS A 94 -1.99 14.08 0.47
CA LYS A 94 -3.07 13.09 0.50
C LYS A 94 -2.63 11.87 1.31
N ILE A 95 -3.46 11.48 2.28
CA ILE A 95 -3.20 10.41 3.24
C ILE A 95 -4.25 9.33 3.06
N PHE A 96 -3.85 8.07 3.00
CA PHE A 96 -4.76 6.93 2.85
C PHE A 96 -4.63 5.96 4.03
N PRO A 97 -5.74 5.42 4.53
CA PRO A 97 -5.67 4.32 5.49
C PRO A 97 -5.09 3.08 4.81
N ALA A 98 -4.16 2.42 5.49
CA ALA A 98 -3.56 1.16 5.10
C ALA A 98 -3.80 0.12 6.21
N ASN A 99 -4.11 -1.10 5.84
CA ASN A 99 -4.23 -2.21 6.80
C ASN A 99 -2.95 -3.02 6.74
N ASN A 100 -2.20 -3.20 7.83
CA ASN A 100 -0.96 -3.99 7.80
C ASN A 100 -1.12 -5.38 7.18
N LYS A 101 -2.24 -6.08 7.41
CA LYS A 101 -2.48 -7.41 6.82
C LYS A 101 -2.63 -7.34 5.30
N TYR A 102 -3.34 -6.33 4.78
CA TYR A 102 -3.44 -6.12 3.33
C TYR A 102 -2.23 -5.38 2.78
N PHE A 103 -1.51 -4.58 3.55
CA PHE A 103 -0.31 -3.90 3.11
C PHE A 103 0.81 -4.91 2.98
N GLU A 104 1.03 -5.77 3.98
CA GLU A 104 1.95 -6.90 3.92
C GLU A 104 1.49 -7.93 2.90
N LYS A 105 0.20 -8.31 2.84
CA LYS A 105 -0.26 -9.22 1.78
C LYS A 105 -0.24 -8.57 0.40
N THR A 106 -0.53 -7.30 0.21
CA THR A 106 -0.42 -6.64 -1.11
C THR A 106 1.05 -6.44 -1.45
N ILE A 107 1.95 -6.23 -0.49
CA ILE A 107 3.40 -6.19 -0.72
C ILE A 107 3.99 -7.60 -0.97
N GLN A 108 3.49 -8.64 -0.29
CA GLN A 108 3.96 -10.03 -0.41
C GLN A 108 3.27 -10.82 -1.53
N ARG A 109 1.99 -10.54 -1.81
CA ARG A 109 1.10 -11.24 -2.76
C ARG A 109 0.78 -10.37 -3.97
N ASP A 110 0.42 -9.09 -3.78
CA ASP A 110 0.04 -8.20 -4.88
C ASP A 110 1.23 -7.35 -5.35
N ALA A 111 2.24 -8.08 -5.78
CA ALA A 111 2.91 -7.83 -7.04
C ALA A 111 2.97 -6.34 -7.43
N LEU A 112 2.00 -5.70 -8.08
CA LEU A 112 2.17 -4.45 -8.85
C LEU A 112 3.34 -3.48 -8.54
N LEU A 113 3.54 -2.98 -7.31
CA LEU A 113 4.70 -2.11 -7.00
C LEU A 113 6.00 -2.89 -6.72
N PHE A 114 5.91 -4.00 -5.98
CA PHE A 114 7.04 -4.90 -5.76
C PHE A 114 7.30 -5.80 -6.98
N SER A 115 6.35 -5.99 -7.88
CA SER A 115 6.44 -6.72 -9.13
C SER A 115 6.83 -5.79 -10.24
N ILE A 116 6.47 -4.51 -10.33
CA ILE A 116 7.20 -3.68 -11.30
C ILE A 116 8.68 -3.64 -10.92
N PHE A 117 9.02 -3.56 -9.63
CA PHE A 117 10.40 -3.65 -9.17
C PHE A 117 11.02 -5.06 -9.33
N LEU A 118 10.32 -6.14 -8.98
CA LEU A 118 10.81 -7.51 -9.10
C LEU A 118 10.68 -8.08 -10.50
N ILE A 119 9.71 -7.67 -11.31
CA ILE A 119 9.58 -7.94 -12.76
C ILE A 119 10.65 -7.16 -13.48
N SER A 120 10.88 -5.87 -13.19
CA SER A 120 12.03 -5.19 -13.78
C SER A 120 13.33 -5.87 -13.35
N LEU A 121 13.47 -6.28 -12.10
CA LEU A 121 14.62 -7.03 -11.63
C LEU A 121 14.70 -8.44 -12.25
N PHE A 122 13.59 -9.15 -12.42
CA PHE A 122 13.49 -10.51 -13.01
C PHE A 122 13.72 -10.48 -14.52
N MET A 123 13.17 -9.51 -15.22
CA MET A 123 13.46 -9.20 -16.62
C MET A 123 14.93 -8.85 -16.75
N VAL A 124 15.47 -8.02 -15.85
CA VAL A 124 16.90 -7.71 -15.82
C VAL A 124 17.73 -8.98 -15.55
N TYR A 125 17.37 -9.84 -14.58
CA TYR A 125 18.05 -11.11 -14.31
C TYR A 125 17.98 -12.06 -15.53
N ARG A 126 16.89 -12.05 -16.29
CA ARG A 126 16.75 -12.86 -17.51
C ARG A 126 17.56 -12.36 -18.70
N HIS A 127 17.89 -11.07 -18.72
CA HIS A 127 18.59 -10.44 -19.83
C HIS A 127 20.04 -10.04 -19.51
N ILE A 128 20.42 -10.00 -18.24
CA ILE A 128 21.75 -9.62 -17.75
C ILE A 128 22.27 -10.72 -16.82
N ASN A 129 23.18 -11.53 -17.36
CA ASN A 129 23.83 -12.61 -16.62
C ASN A 129 24.80 -12.05 -15.54
N GLY A 130 24.91 -12.73 -14.40
CA GLY A 130 25.89 -12.41 -13.35
C GLY A 130 25.52 -11.25 -12.41
N ILE A 131 24.31 -10.69 -12.52
CA ILE A 131 23.85 -9.61 -11.63
C ILE A 131 23.51 -10.11 -10.21
N GLU A 132 23.35 -11.43 -10.03
CA GLU A 132 23.16 -12.08 -8.73
C GLU A 132 24.44 -12.19 -7.90
N ASP A 133 25.59 -12.18 -8.57
CA ASP A 133 26.91 -12.20 -7.93
C ASP A 133 27.35 -10.79 -7.46
N GLY A 134 26.62 -9.76 -7.88
CA GLY A 134 26.90 -8.35 -7.61
C GLY A 134 26.05 -7.74 -6.49
N LYS A 135 26.42 -6.53 -6.07
CA LYS A 135 25.60 -5.68 -5.19
C LYS A 135 25.02 -4.50 -5.97
N LYS A 136 23.84 -4.05 -5.57
CA LYS A 136 23.18 -2.88 -6.15
C LYS A 136 23.57 -1.61 -5.39
N ILE A 137 24.05 -0.59 -6.11
CA ILE A 137 24.15 0.77 -5.58
C ILE A 137 22.80 1.46 -5.77
N SER A 138 22.14 1.83 -4.68
CA SER A 138 20.88 2.58 -4.68
C SER A 138 20.94 3.71 -3.65
N PHE A 139 20.65 4.94 -4.06
CA PHE A 139 20.54 6.07 -3.14
C PHE A 139 19.11 6.15 -2.61
N LEU A 140 18.88 5.57 -1.43
CA LEU A 140 17.58 5.46 -0.80
C LEU A 140 17.51 6.39 0.41
N ASN A 141 16.58 7.34 0.36
CA ASN A 141 16.36 8.31 1.43
C ASN A 141 15.03 8.04 2.13
N THR A 142 15.01 8.28 3.44
CA THR A 142 13.79 8.27 4.25
C THR A 142 13.51 9.64 4.83
N ARG A 143 12.28 9.84 5.31
CA ARG A 143 11.90 11.02 6.10
C ARG A 143 11.67 10.60 7.55
N PRO A 144 11.57 11.51 8.52
CA PRO A 144 11.12 11.13 9.85
C PRO A 144 9.72 10.52 9.82
N LEU A 145 9.47 9.48 10.63
CA LEU A 145 8.14 8.91 10.78
C LEU A 145 7.23 9.95 11.44
N SER A 146 6.06 10.17 10.86
CA SER A 146 5.06 11.08 11.41
C SER A 146 3.90 10.28 12.02
N LYS A 147 3.03 10.96 12.77
CA LYS A 147 1.86 10.35 13.39
C LYS A 147 0.59 11.13 13.04
N THR A 148 -0.53 10.44 12.97
CA THR A 148 -1.85 11.08 12.91
C THR A 148 -2.19 11.77 14.23
N PRO A 149 -3.24 12.63 14.27
CA PRO A 149 -3.73 13.21 15.53
C PRO A 149 -4.06 12.17 16.60
N SER A 150 -4.52 10.97 16.22
CA SER A 150 -4.77 9.84 17.13
C SER A 150 -3.51 9.07 17.55
N GLY A 151 -2.32 9.46 17.07
CA GLY A 151 -1.06 8.82 17.38
C GLY A 151 -0.72 7.59 16.51
N LEU A 152 -1.54 7.27 15.50
CA LEU A 152 -1.27 6.17 14.57
C LEU A 152 -0.11 6.52 13.63
N PRO A 153 0.74 5.55 13.25
CA PRO A 153 1.88 5.85 12.40
C PRO A 153 1.46 6.28 10.99
N LEU A 154 2.16 7.27 10.43
CA LEU A 154 2.02 7.75 9.06
C LEU A 154 3.36 7.53 8.33
N ILE A 155 3.38 6.56 7.43
CA ILE A 155 4.51 6.26 6.56
C ILE A 155 4.37 7.01 5.23
N THR A 156 5.50 7.31 4.60
CA THR A 156 5.52 7.94 3.27
C THR A 156 6.37 7.15 2.27
N SER A 157 6.96 6.03 2.70
CA SER A 157 7.86 5.22 1.87
C SER A 157 7.82 3.75 2.28
N PHE A 158 7.90 2.87 1.28
CA PHE A 158 8.06 1.43 1.46
C PHE A 158 9.36 1.06 2.22
N ILE A 159 10.40 1.88 2.10
CA ILE A 159 11.70 1.67 2.76
C ILE A 159 11.54 1.52 4.28
N MET A 160 10.53 2.16 4.86
CA MET A 160 10.25 2.09 6.31
C MET A 160 9.53 0.82 6.75
N SER A 161 9.01 0.03 5.81
CA SER A 161 8.26 -1.19 6.12
C SER A 161 9.19 -2.30 6.62
N ASP A 162 8.66 -3.19 7.45
CA ASP A 162 9.42 -4.35 7.92
C ASP A 162 9.73 -5.33 6.78
N CYS A 163 8.91 -5.34 5.72
CA CYS A 163 9.21 -6.08 4.49
C CYS A 163 10.52 -5.62 3.83
N PHE A 164 10.76 -4.30 3.77
CA PHE A 164 12.00 -3.77 3.20
C PHE A 164 13.21 -4.15 4.06
N LYS A 165 13.13 -3.93 5.38
CA LYS A 165 14.24 -4.24 6.32
C LYS A 165 14.67 -5.72 6.26
N ASN A 166 13.71 -6.63 6.15
CA ASN A 166 14.01 -8.06 6.02
C ASN A 166 14.61 -8.45 4.66
N TRP A 167 14.44 -7.61 3.63
CA TRP A 167 14.86 -7.87 2.26
C TRP A 167 16.17 -7.16 1.86
N SER A 168 16.44 -5.97 2.40
CA SER A 168 17.49 -5.04 1.96
C SER A 168 18.90 -5.46 2.37
N SER A 169 19.06 -6.06 3.56
CA SER A 169 20.37 -6.27 4.20
C SER A 169 21.40 -7.09 3.41
N ARG A 170 20.99 -7.81 2.35
CA ARG A 170 21.90 -8.67 1.57
C ARG A 170 22.21 -8.20 0.15
N ARG A 171 21.46 -7.24 -0.41
CA ARG A 171 21.54 -6.89 -1.85
C ARG A 171 21.99 -5.47 -2.17
N ASN A 172 21.89 -4.54 -1.22
CA ASN A 172 22.38 -3.18 -1.40
C ASN A 172 23.83 -3.03 -0.91
N THR A 173 24.54 -2.05 -1.45
CA THR A 173 25.86 -1.64 -0.93
C THR A 173 25.74 -0.86 0.38
N SER A 174 24.67 -0.06 0.53
CA SER A 174 24.40 0.72 1.72
C SER A 174 23.78 -0.16 2.83
N PRO A 175 24.30 -0.10 4.07
CA PRO A 175 23.67 -0.74 5.23
C PRO A 175 22.27 -0.17 5.52
N ASP A 176 21.44 -0.94 6.22
CA ASP A 176 20.09 -0.52 6.58
C ASP A 176 20.10 0.70 7.49
N GLU A 177 21.11 0.85 8.35
CA GLU A 177 21.30 2.01 9.22
C GLU A 177 21.51 3.30 8.43
N VAL A 178 22.22 3.21 7.29
CA VAL A 178 22.44 4.34 6.39
C VAL A 178 21.13 4.65 5.67
N ILE A 179 20.48 3.64 5.08
CA ILE A 179 19.22 3.81 4.32
C ILE A 179 18.10 4.41 5.19
N LEU A 180 18.01 3.97 6.46
CA LEU A 180 16.99 4.40 7.41
C LEU A 180 17.37 5.66 8.20
N CYS A 181 18.57 6.21 7.95
CA CYS A 181 18.98 7.48 8.55
C CYS A 181 18.06 8.62 8.09
N ALA A 182 17.45 9.32 9.04
CA ALA A 182 16.54 10.43 8.78
C ALA A 182 17.29 11.74 8.42
N ASP A 183 18.57 11.85 8.77
CA ASP A 183 19.41 12.98 8.36
C ASP A 183 19.88 12.76 6.92
N SER A 184 19.28 13.49 5.98
CA SER A 184 19.60 13.39 4.55
C SER A 184 21.08 13.64 4.22
N LYS A 185 21.79 14.46 5.02
CA LYS A 185 23.22 14.72 4.76
C LYS A 185 24.06 13.52 5.17
N GLN A 186 23.74 12.89 6.29
CA GLN A 186 24.42 11.68 6.76
C GLN A 186 24.04 10.44 5.96
N ASN A 187 22.79 10.35 5.49
CA ASN A 187 22.32 9.26 4.62
C ASN A 187 23.06 9.27 3.26
N MET A 188 23.34 10.46 2.73
CA MET A 188 23.94 10.63 1.40
C MET A 188 25.48 10.57 1.40
N TYR A 189 26.12 10.92 2.52
CA TYR A 189 27.57 10.89 2.68
C TYR A 189 28.09 9.45 2.83
#